data_AF-A0A3M1SHA6-F1
#
_entry.id   AF-A0A3M1SHA6-F1
#
_cell.length_a   1.000
_cell.length_b   1.000
_cell.length_c   1.000
_cell.angle_alpha   90.00
_cell.angle_beta   90.00
_cell.angle_gamma   90.00
#
_symmetry.space_group_name_H-M   'P 1'
#
loop_
_entity.id
_entity.type
_entity.pdbx_description
1 polymer ?
#
loop_
_entity_poly.entity_id
_entity_poly.type
_entity_poly.pdbx_seq_one_letter_code
_entity_poly.pdbx_strand_id
1 'polypeptide(L)' 'GGATSHAAILAQKFDLTAVVGCTDLIFHYDEEKPYATIGRKEFYEGDQISLDGATGLIYSGVCSITERRDTF' A
#
# COMPACT_ATOMS: atom_id res chain seq x y z
N GLY A 1 1.59 -8.93 -7.68
CA GLY A 1 0.92 -10.22 -7.37
C GLY A 1 -0.55 -9.98 -7.12
N GLY A 2 -1.43 -10.96 -7.39
CA GLY A 2 -2.88 -10.82 -7.20
C GLY A 2 -3.40 -11.19 -5.81
N ALA A 3 -4.71 -11.28 -5.65
CA ALA A 3 -5.39 -11.55 -4.37
C ALA A 3 -5.03 -12.91 -3.71
N THR A 4 -4.53 -13.87 -4.49
CA THR A 4 -4.05 -15.18 -4.00
C THR A 4 -2.53 -15.27 -3.88
N SER A 5 -1.82 -14.14 -3.99
CA SER A 5 -0.37 -14.10 -3.85
C SER A 5 0.08 -14.32 -2.41
N HIS A 6 1.35 -14.71 -2.23
CA HIS A 6 1.96 -14.88 -0.90
C HIS A 6 1.75 -13.67 0.01
N ALA A 7 1.95 -12.45 -0.50
CA ALA A 7 1.74 -11.23 0.26
C ALA A 7 0.27 -11.07 0.72
N ALA A 8 -0.69 -11.34 -0.17
CA ALA A 8 -2.11 -11.20 0.13
C ALA A 8 -2.60 -12.25 1.15
N ILE A 9 -2.16 -13.50 1.03
CA ILE A 9 -2.54 -14.56 1.96
C ILE A 9 -1.92 -14.31 3.34
N LEU A 10 -0.65 -13.89 3.40
CA LEU A 10 -0.01 -13.60 4.68
C LEU A 10 -0.64 -12.37 5.35
N ALA A 11 -0.93 -11.31 4.61
CA ALA A 11 -1.59 -10.12 5.16
C ALA A 11 -2.94 -10.48 5.81
N GLN A 12 -3.76 -11.30 5.15
CA GLN A 12 -5.01 -11.80 5.71
C GLN A 12 -4.80 -12.66 6.97
N LYS A 13 -3.76 -13.51 7.00
CA LYS A 13 -3.45 -14.34 8.18
C LYS A 13 -3.00 -13.52 9.39
N PHE A 14 -2.37 -12.37 9.18
CA PHE A 14 -1.82 -11.52 10.23
C PHE A 14 -2.68 -10.30 10.57
N ASP A 15 -3.90 -10.21 10.04
CA ASP A 15 -4.78 -9.04 10.20
C ASP A 15 -4.08 -7.72 9.78
N LEU A 16 -3.29 -7.78 8.71
CA LEU A 16 -2.58 -6.64 8.14
C LEU A 16 -3.29 -6.14 6.89
N THR A 17 -3.38 -4.82 6.74
CA THR A 17 -3.86 -4.22 5.50
C THR A 17 -2.79 -4.33 4.42
N ALA A 18 -3.14 -4.93 3.28
CA ALA A 18 -2.26 -5.01 2.12
C ALA A 18 -3.03 -4.73 0.82
N VAL A 19 -2.50 -3.79 0.04
CA VAL A 19 -2.91 -3.56 -1.35
C VAL A 19 -1.91 -4.28 -2.25
N VAL A 20 -2.39 -5.25 -3.04
CA VAL A 20 -1.55 -6.07 -3.92
C VAL A 20 -1.93 -5.84 -5.37
N GLY A 21 -0.95 -6.00 -6.27
CA GLY A 21 -1.20 -5.89 -7.70
C GLY A 21 -1.31 -4.45 -8.20
N CYS A 22 -0.68 -3.51 -7.49
CA CYS A 22 -0.54 -2.13 -7.94
C CYS A 22 0.34 -2.10 -9.20
N THR A 23 -0.27 -2.02 -10.38
CA THR A 23 0.44 -1.95 -11.67
C THR A 23 1.12 -0.62 -11.90
N ASP A 24 0.61 0.44 -11.26
CA ASP A 24 1.10 1.81 -11.39
C ASP A 24 2.22 2.13 -10.39
N LEU A 25 2.64 1.14 -9.58
CA LEU A 25 3.75 1.24 -8.64
C LEU A 25 5.05 0.85 -9.33
N ILE A 26 5.97 1.81 -9.42
CA ILE A 26 7.30 1.64 -10.00
C ILE A 26 8.32 1.96 -8.91
N PHE A 27 9.25 1.04 -8.65
CA PHE A 27 10.34 1.25 -7.70
C PHE A 27 11.61 1.65 -8.45
N HIS A 28 12.22 2.76 -8.02
CA HIS A 28 13.49 3.26 -8.52
C HIS A 28 14.56 2.98 -7.47
N TYR A 29 15.25 1.83 -7.60
CA TYR A 29 16.23 1.33 -6.63
C TYR A 29 17.69 1.63 -7.02
N ASP A 30 17.95 2.03 -8.27
CA ASP A 30 19.30 2.31 -8.79
C ASP A 30 19.78 3.76 -8.51
N GLU A 31 18.95 4.57 -7.85
CA GLU A 31 19.21 5.98 -7.57
C GLU A 31 19.95 6.16 -6.22
N GLU A 32 20.74 7.24 -6.07
CA GLU A 32 21.43 7.55 -4.79
C GLU A 32 20.45 7.67 -3.61
N LYS A 33 19.19 8.06 -3.91
CA LYS A 33 18.07 8.05 -2.98
C LYS A 33 16.95 7.20 -3.57
N PRO A 34 16.70 5.99 -3.05
CA PRO A 34 15.64 5.14 -3.56
C PRO A 34 14.27 5.77 -3.31
N TYR A 35 13.41 5.70 -4.31
CA TYR A 35 12.03 6.21 -4.24
C TYR A 35 11.08 5.30 -5.01
N ALA A 36 9.80 5.42 -4.69
CA ALA A 36 8.71 4.71 -5.35
C ALA A 36 7.78 5.72 -6.01
N THR A 37 7.39 5.45 -7.25
CA THR A 37 6.38 6.24 -7.97
C THR A 37 5.09 5.45 -7.97
N ILE A 38 4.00 6.05 -7.48
CA ILE A 38 2.65 5.48 -7.54
C ILE A 38 1.78 6.42 -8.37
N GLY A 39 1.42 5.98 -9.57
CA GLY A 39 0.68 6.80 -10.53
C GLY A 39 1.47 8.02 -10.99
N ARG A 40 1.22 9.19 -10.41
CA ARG A 40 1.90 10.47 -10.74
C ARG A 40 2.68 11.08 -9.57
N LYS A 41 2.76 10.39 -8.44
CA LYS A 41 3.39 10.91 -7.23
C LYS A 41 4.58 10.05 -6.84
N GLU A 42 5.67 10.72 -6.52
CA GLU A 42 6.89 10.13 -6.01
C GLU A 42 6.84 10.10 -4.48
N PHE A 43 7.34 9.01 -3.90
CA PHE A 43 7.39 8.75 -2.47
C PHE A 43 8.81 8.35 -2.10
N TYR A 44 9.36 9.03 -1.11
CA TYR A 44 10.67 8.75 -0.56
C TYR A 44 10.56 7.96 0.75
N GLU A 45 11.67 7.37 1.17
CA GLU A 45 11.75 6.76 2.49
C GLU A 45 11.41 7.77 3.59
N GLY A 46 10.50 7.39 4.49
CA GLY A 46 9.98 8.25 5.56
C GLY A 46 8.70 9.01 5.21
N ASP A 47 8.27 9.00 3.95
CA ASP A 47 6.98 9.61 3.58
C ASP A 47 5.81 8.83 4.17
N GLN A 48 4.83 9.56 4.68
CA GLN A 48 3.61 8.96 5.18
C GLN A 48 2.65 8.65 4.04
N ILE A 49 2.19 7.42 4.00
CA ILE A 49 1.17 6.92 3.07
C ILE A 49 0.06 6.25 3.85
N SER A 50 -1.15 6.36 3.32
CA SER A 50 -2.33 5.68 3.86
C SER A 50 -2.86 4.69 2.84
N LEU A 51 -3.25 3.51 3.31
CA LEU A 51 -3.73 2.42 2.48
C LEU A 51 -5.16 2.08 2.90
N ASP A 52 -6.04 1.87 1.92
CA ASP A 52 -7.38 1.34 2.12
C ASP A 52 -7.47 -0.05 1.50
N GLY A 53 -7.46 -1.08 2.37
CA GLY A 53 -7.55 -2.47 1.96
C GLY A 53 -8.93 -2.90 1.45
N ALA A 54 -9.99 -2.15 1.74
CA ALA A 54 -11.35 -2.47 1.29
C ALA A 54 -11.59 -2.01 -0.16
N THR A 55 -11.07 -0.84 -0.52
CA THR A 55 -11.21 -0.29 -1.88
C THR A 55 -9.98 -0.53 -2.76
N GLY A 56 -8.83 -0.86 -2.16
CA GLY A 56 -7.55 -1.00 -2.86
C GLY A 56 -6.89 0.34 -3.19
N LEU A 57 -7.36 1.44 -2.60
CA LEU A 57 -6.84 2.78 -2.87
C LEU A 57 -5.63 3.12 -1.99
N ILE A 58 -4.71 3.90 -2.56
CA ILE A 58 -3.51 4.40 -1.91
C ILE A 58 -3.59 5.92 -1.88
N TYR A 59 -3.39 6.50 -0.70
CA TYR A 59 -3.45 7.93 -0.46
C TYR A 59 -2.10 8.44 0.02
N SER A 60 -1.70 9.61 -0.46
CA SER A 60 -0.50 10.29 0.05
C SER A 60 -0.82 11.06 1.32
N GLY A 61 0.03 10.93 2.33
CA GLY A 61 -0.15 11.54 3.64
C GLY A 61 -0.90 10.65 4.62
N VAL A 62 -1.25 11.23 5.77
CA VAL A 62 -2.01 10.56 6.83
C VAL A 62 -3.50 10.85 6.67
N CYS A 63 -4.28 9.80 6.42
CA CYS A 63 -5.72 9.83 6.57
C CYS A 63 -6.10 9.40 7.98
N SER A 64 -7.01 10.13 8.61
CA SER A 64 -7.64 9.71 9.86
C SER A 64 -8.58 8.54 9.59
N ILE A 65 -8.31 7.39 10.20
CA ILE A 65 -9.24 6.27 10.16
C ILE A 65 -10.55 6.69 10.86
N THR A 66 -11.67 6.60 10.16
CA THR A 66 -12.98 7.08 10.67
C THR A 66 -13.80 5.94 11.27
N GLU A 67 -13.61 4.69 10.83
CA GLU A 67 -14.39 3.55 11.33
C GLU A 67 -13.58 2.26 11.17
N ARG A 68 -13.40 1.48 12.24
CA ARG A 68 -12.95 0.09 12.18
C ARG A 68 -14.20 -0.77 12.16
N ARG A 69 -14.54 -1.34 11.02
CA ARG A 69 -15.63 -2.32 10.93
C ARG A 69 -15.10 -3.69 11.33
N ASP A 70 -15.12 -3.97 12.63
CA ASP A 70 -15.00 -5.33 13.14
C ASP A 70 -16.29 -6.09 12.79
N THR A 71 -16.33 -6.67 11.59
CA THR A 71 -17.43 -7.56 11.21
C THR A 71 -17.02 -8.98 11.58
N PHE A 72 -17.81 -9.57 12.48
CA PHE A 72 -17.69 -10.92 13.04
C PHE A 72 -17.70 -12.03 11.99
#